data_AF-A0A2B4RZY5-F1
#
_entry.id   AF-A0A2B4RZY5-F1
#
_cell.length_a   1.000
_cell.length_b   1.000
_cell.length_c   1.000
_cell.angle_alpha   90.00
_cell.angle_beta   90.00
_cell.angle_gamma   90.00
#
_symmetry.space_group_name_H-M   'P 1'
#
loop_
_entity.id
_entity.type
_entity.pdbx_description
1 polymer ?
#
loop_
_entity_poly.entity_id
_entity_poly.type
_entity_poly.pdbx_seq_one_letter_code
_entity_poly.pdbx_strand_id
1 'polypeptide(L)'
;MAMYKLVILEACRHHFEHLGGCSPEDSLCLLPSEGAHLFPGPFVQIQLAVALRTDNQELAQCRLKADGTGQFKVNGGQGVIEAEVKPTTCNALKETVAIDCCGNELPSCAGKFVFLLPASIPTAYHISIKFKSVAGELLHEIQLFILTHHQNTNLFDYMDGHSLSSVELPVPKKQLGGILGIPEGQKILSHFQELVENVAIECFRRDQRCLIEHIQASNQVEAKFQDLLLAVQLEECLMLYQIGDLERCKRIGEDVCIQANRNHSTNYNALAGRAKSVVSGAYKMEKDFVKAEELLYSSIELLREVVSSVDNSINCTGFFALLSEKAAAVGINKPEKKKLKKALKVVLRNRHQFERNQSRIARSPRRVLIRAVLFYLRSTKDKATDLQTHVSHKHLTRAEEFGEQFKREFLPNCPMRDRAGFFNAYGDLLTRKGKYEEATRLVSMALKMAEDLQLKIDIKGARARLQQLNRLLMERAETERRHRDSAERRTEEYHGFQEPGCEVLQALLMQLERAMN
;
A
#
# COMPACT_ATOMS: atom_id res chain seq x y z
N MET A 1 -32.34 -37.01 14.88
CA MET A 1 -31.96 -35.76 14.19
C MET A 1 -30.47 -35.82 13.94
N ALA A 2 -30.00 -35.55 12.72
CA ALA A 2 -28.56 -35.39 12.49
C ALA A 2 -28.04 -34.27 13.42
N MET A 3 -26.97 -34.52 14.16
CA MET A 3 -26.43 -33.55 15.10
C MET A 3 -25.59 -32.55 14.29
N TYR A 4 -26.06 -31.32 14.19
CA TYR A 4 -25.31 -30.26 13.51
C TYR A 4 -24.39 -29.57 14.50
N LYS A 5 -23.12 -29.40 14.14
CA LYS A 5 -22.16 -28.61 14.90
C LYS A 5 -21.85 -27.32 14.18
N LEU A 6 -21.80 -26.21 14.91
CA LEU A 6 -21.26 -24.96 14.38
C LEU A 6 -19.76 -25.14 14.12
N VAL A 7 -19.29 -24.61 13.00
CA VAL A 7 -17.87 -24.54 12.69
C VAL A 7 -17.53 -23.15 12.16
N ILE A 8 -16.34 -22.67 12.50
CA ILE A 8 -15.74 -21.49 11.87
C ILE A 8 -14.94 -22.00 10.67
N LEU A 9 -15.31 -21.54 9.48
CA LEU A 9 -14.60 -21.84 8.24
C LEU A 9 -13.41 -20.91 8.05
N GLU A 10 -13.56 -19.66 8.46
CA GLU A 10 -12.55 -18.63 8.29
C GLU A 10 -12.68 -17.57 9.38
N ALA A 11 -11.53 -17.09 9.86
CA ALA A 11 -11.44 -16.05 10.86
C ALA A 11 -10.41 -15.01 10.45
N CYS A 12 -10.75 -13.73 10.59
CA CYS A 12 -9.90 -12.64 10.13
C CYS A 12 -9.90 -11.51 11.15
N ARG A 13 -8.76 -10.85 11.31
CA ARG A 13 -8.52 -9.80 12.30
C ARG A 13 -7.97 -8.57 11.61
N HIS A 14 -8.64 -7.43 11.75
CA HIS A 14 -8.18 -6.16 11.17
C HIS A 14 -8.14 -5.06 12.21
N HIS A 15 -7.19 -4.14 12.09
CA HIS A 15 -7.01 -3.02 13.02
C HIS A 15 -7.36 -1.69 12.36
N PHE A 16 -8.14 -0.86 13.04
CA PHE A 16 -8.58 0.43 12.53
C PHE A 16 -8.36 1.54 13.57
N GLU A 17 -8.02 2.75 13.12
CA GLU A 17 -7.80 3.91 14.01
C GLU A 17 -9.11 4.62 14.41
N HIS A 18 -10.10 4.69 13.53
CA HIS A 18 -11.39 5.34 13.77
C HIS A 18 -12.43 4.95 12.69
N LEU A 19 -13.73 5.01 13.03
CA LEU A 19 -14.83 4.73 12.09
C LEU A 19 -15.12 5.92 11.14
N GLY A 20 -14.66 7.12 11.48
CA GLY A 20 -14.98 8.37 10.78
C GLY A 20 -14.17 8.62 9.51
N GLY A 21 -14.68 8.22 8.35
CA GLY A 21 -14.11 8.66 7.08
C GLY A 21 -14.46 7.80 5.87
N CYS A 22 -15.75 7.50 5.66
CA CYS A 22 -16.30 7.06 4.37
C CYS A 22 -17.82 7.00 4.42
N SER A 23 -18.51 7.62 3.46
CA SER A 23 -19.38 6.88 2.54
C SER A 23 -19.65 7.72 1.28
N PRO A 24 -20.07 7.14 0.14
CA PRO A 24 -20.13 5.71 -0.23
C PRO A 24 -19.41 5.50 -1.61
N GLU A 25 -19.15 4.36 -2.23
CA GLU A 25 -19.78 3.04 -2.35
C GLU A 25 -18.67 2.00 -2.70
N ASP A 26 -18.97 0.71 -2.53
CA ASP A 26 -18.40 -0.46 -3.22
C ASP A 26 -17.32 -1.38 -2.59
N SER A 27 -16.81 -1.20 -1.37
CA SER A 27 -15.95 -2.25 -0.75
C SER A 27 -15.85 -2.29 0.77
N LEU A 28 -16.56 -1.40 1.48
CA LEU A 28 -17.06 -1.78 2.79
C LEU A 28 -18.54 -1.95 2.54
N CYS A 29 -19.00 -3.15 2.81
CA CYS A 29 -20.39 -3.49 2.84
C CYS A 29 -21.10 -2.43 3.75
N LEU A 30 -22.36 -2.15 3.44
CA LEU A 30 -23.28 -1.20 4.07
C LEU A 30 -23.14 -1.17 5.60
N LEU A 31 -22.26 -0.31 6.11
CA LEU A 31 -22.40 0.24 7.45
C LEU A 31 -23.65 1.12 7.41
N PRO A 32 -24.68 0.87 8.26
CA PRO A 32 -25.70 1.85 8.50
C PRO A 32 -25.01 3.16 8.91
N SER A 33 -25.35 4.26 8.24
CA SER A 33 -24.82 5.60 8.49
C SER A 33 -25.00 6.08 9.95
N GLU A 34 -25.75 5.33 10.75
CA GLU A 34 -26.05 5.61 12.15
C GLU A 34 -24.93 5.16 13.13
N GLY A 35 -23.95 4.38 12.69
CA GLY A 35 -22.92 3.78 13.58
C GLY A 35 -21.64 4.60 13.81
N ALA A 36 -21.36 5.60 12.97
CA ALA A 36 -20.06 6.30 12.98
C ALA A 36 -19.82 7.15 14.25
N HIS A 37 -20.89 7.53 14.96
CA HIS A 37 -20.82 8.30 16.20
C HIS A 37 -20.60 7.43 17.46
N LEU A 38 -20.71 6.10 17.36
CA LEU A 38 -20.72 5.22 18.53
C LEU A 38 -19.32 4.82 19.05
N PHE A 39 -18.25 5.00 18.26
CA PHE A 39 -16.89 4.62 18.68
C PHE A 39 -15.82 5.65 18.28
N PRO A 40 -15.55 6.66 19.13
CA PRO A 40 -14.44 7.59 18.92
C PRO A 40 -13.12 6.95 19.40
N GLY A 41 -12.54 6.05 18.60
CA GLY A 41 -11.26 5.44 18.94
C GLY A 41 -10.89 4.24 18.06
N PRO A 42 -9.67 3.70 18.24
CA PRO A 42 -9.24 2.53 17.50
C PRO A 42 -10.07 1.31 17.87
N PHE A 43 -10.25 0.40 16.92
CA PHE A 43 -11.00 -0.83 17.11
C PHE A 43 -10.38 -1.99 16.33
N VAL A 44 -10.63 -3.20 16.83
CA VAL A 44 -10.33 -4.46 16.15
C VAL A 44 -11.60 -4.97 15.51
N GLN A 45 -11.56 -5.23 14.21
CA GLN A 45 -12.61 -5.91 13.50
C GLN A 45 -12.29 -7.41 13.44
N ILE A 46 -13.15 -8.24 14.02
CA ILE A 46 -13.11 -9.69 13.87
C ILE A 46 -14.19 -10.12 12.89
N GLN A 47 -13.82 -10.87 11.86
CA GLN A 47 -14.75 -11.45 10.91
C GLN A 47 -14.72 -12.96 11.04
N LEU A 48 -15.88 -13.60 11.20
CA LEU A 48 -16.01 -15.04 11.32
C LEU A 48 -16.99 -15.55 10.27
N ALA A 49 -16.51 -16.41 9.35
CA ALA A 49 -17.36 -17.18 8.47
C ALA A 49 -17.75 -18.47 9.19
N VAL A 50 -19.05 -18.67 9.40
CA VAL A 50 -19.60 -19.82 10.13
C VAL A 50 -20.48 -20.66 9.24
N ALA A 51 -20.45 -21.97 9.45
CA ALA A 51 -21.36 -22.92 8.81
C ALA A 51 -21.77 -24.01 9.79
N LEU A 52 -22.69 -24.86 9.37
CA LEU A 52 -23.04 -26.08 10.08
C LEU A 52 -22.34 -27.27 9.43
N ARG A 53 -21.79 -28.16 10.25
CA ARG A 53 -21.19 -29.43 9.83
C ARG A 53 -22.04 -30.58 10.35
N THR A 54 -22.21 -31.61 9.54
CA THR A 54 -22.91 -32.85 9.91
C THR A 54 -21.99 -33.79 10.68
N ASP A 55 -22.56 -34.85 11.25
CA ASP A 55 -21.80 -35.91 11.93
C ASP A 55 -20.78 -36.60 11.03
N ASN A 56 -21.02 -36.63 9.71
CA ASN A 56 -20.11 -37.19 8.70
C ASN A 56 -18.97 -36.22 8.31
N GLN A 57 -18.78 -35.14 9.07
CA GLN A 57 -17.81 -34.07 8.83
C GLN A 57 -18.02 -33.24 7.55
N GLU A 58 -19.10 -33.46 6.82
CA GLU A 58 -19.46 -32.67 5.64
C GLU A 58 -20.16 -31.36 6.02
N LEU A 59 -19.95 -30.31 5.22
CA LEU A 59 -20.70 -29.06 5.41
C LEU A 59 -22.18 -29.30 5.08
N ALA A 60 -23.04 -28.99 6.04
CA ALA A 60 -24.48 -29.11 5.86
C ALA A 60 -24.95 -28.11 4.79
N GLN A 61 -25.65 -28.62 3.78
CA GLN A 61 -26.32 -27.78 2.79
C GLN A 61 -27.54 -27.12 3.43
N CYS A 62 -27.31 -26.02 4.12
CA CYS A 62 -28.32 -25.23 4.79
C CYS A 62 -28.33 -23.79 4.26
N ARG A 63 -29.46 -23.10 4.33
CA ARG A 63 -29.56 -21.69 3.94
C ARG A 63 -29.55 -20.82 5.19
N LEU A 64 -28.52 -20.01 5.35
CA LEU A 64 -28.41 -19.04 6.43
C LEU A 64 -28.91 -17.67 5.95
N LYS A 65 -29.93 -17.11 6.62
CA LYS A 65 -30.48 -15.79 6.31
C LYS A 65 -30.50 -14.90 7.54
N ALA A 66 -29.85 -13.74 7.48
CA ALA A 66 -29.91 -12.77 8.58
C ALA A 66 -31.31 -12.17 8.70
N ASP A 67 -31.77 -11.97 9.92
CA ASP A 67 -33.13 -11.47 10.19
C ASP A 67 -33.19 -10.03 10.71
N GLY A 68 -32.10 -9.26 10.61
CA GLY A 68 -32.02 -7.86 11.02
C GLY A 68 -31.94 -7.64 12.54
N THR A 69 -32.42 -8.59 13.35
CA THR A 69 -32.18 -8.64 14.82
C THR A 69 -30.78 -9.15 15.16
N GLY A 70 -30.11 -9.63 14.12
CA GLY A 70 -28.75 -10.06 14.21
C GLY A 70 -28.57 -11.51 14.58
N GLN A 71 -29.54 -12.32 14.19
CA GLN A 71 -29.48 -13.75 14.23
C GLN A 71 -29.50 -14.26 12.79
N PHE A 72 -29.02 -15.47 12.57
CA PHE A 72 -29.21 -16.19 11.33
C PHE A 72 -30.31 -17.22 11.51
N LYS A 73 -31.34 -17.15 10.66
CA LYS A 73 -32.31 -18.22 10.52
C LYS A 73 -31.74 -19.30 9.61
N VAL A 74 -31.74 -20.53 10.09
CA VAL A 74 -31.33 -21.72 9.34
C VAL A 74 -32.56 -22.31 8.64
N ASN A 75 -32.47 -22.55 7.33
CA ASN A 75 -33.52 -23.22 6.53
C ASN A 75 -34.93 -22.64 6.72
N GLY A 76 -35.06 -21.31 6.73
CA GLY A 76 -36.36 -20.64 6.86
C GLY A 76 -36.93 -20.60 8.29
N GLY A 77 -36.13 -20.93 9.31
CA GLY A 77 -36.53 -20.85 10.72
C GLY A 77 -36.52 -22.18 11.48
N GLN A 78 -35.91 -23.23 10.93
CA GLN A 78 -35.72 -24.53 11.59
C GLN A 78 -34.63 -24.53 12.67
N GLY A 79 -33.89 -23.43 12.80
CA GLY A 79 -32.91 -23.18 13.84
C GLY A 79 -32.41 -21.74 13.77
N VAL A 80 -31.74 -21.29 14.82
CA VAL A 80 -31.28 -19.91 14.97
C VAL A 80 -29.82 -19.90 15.40
N ILE A 81 -28.97 -19.13 14.72
CA ILE A 81 -27.60 -18.85 15.15
C ILE A 81 -27.55 -17.41 15.66
N GLU A 82 -27.20 -17.22 16.93
CA GLU A 82 -27.04 -15.91 17.55
C GLU A 82 -25.59 -15.70 17.98
N ALA A 83 -25.15 -14.43 18.01
CA ALA A 83 -23.85 -14.06 18.53
C ALA A 83 -23.99 -13.07 19.68
N GLU A 84 -23.26 -13.32 20.76
CA GLU A 84 -23.19 -12.50 21.98
C GLU A 84 -21.72 -12.07 22.21
N VAL A 85 -21.51 -10.82 22.62
CA VAL A 85 -20.18 -10.29 22.95
C VAL A 85 -20.19 -9.71 24.36
N LYS A 86 -19.20 -10.07 25.18
CA LYS A 86 -18.97 -9.48 26.50
C LYS A 86 -17.61 -8.78 26.54
N PRO A 87 -17.48 -7.60 27.18
CA PRO A 87 -18.55 -6.81 27.81
C PRO A 87 -19.59 -6.26 26.81
N THR A 88 -20.83 -6.07 27.29
CA THR A 88 -22.04 -5.75 26.49
C THR A 88 -22.00 -4.39 25.78
N THR A 89 -20.95 -3.60 25.98
CA THR A 89 -20.75 -2.28 25.36
C THR A 89 -20.32 -2.35 23.89
N CYS A 90 -20.20 -3.55 23.30
CA CYS A 90 -19.71 -3.75 21.93
C CYS A 90 -20.83 -4.04 20.95
N ASN A 91 -20.78 -3.40 19.79
CA ASN A 91 -21.72 -3.64 18.71
C ASN A 91 -21.18 -4.70 17.75
N ALA A 92 -21.92 -5.80 17.62
CA ALA A 92 -21.74 -6.74 16.52
C ALA A 92 -22.46 -6.19 15.28
N LEU A 93 -21.70 -5.82 14.24
CA LEU A 93 -22.27 -5.36 12.99
C LEU A 93 -22.53 -6.56 12.09
N LYS A 94 -23.76 -6.72 11.60
CA LYS A 94 -24.18 -7.98 10.99
C LYS A 94 -24.52 -7.72 9.55
N GLU A 95 -23.56 -8.03 8.68
CA GLU A 95 -23.74 -7.80 7.25
C GLU A 95 -23.51 -9.04 6.40
N THR A 96 -24.51 -9.31 5.57
CA THR A 96 -24.68 -10.48 4.70
C THR A 96 -24.22 -10.20 3.29
N VAL A 97 -22.96 -9.84 3.10
CA VAL A 97 -22.37 -10.07 1.77
C VAL A 97 -21.72 -11.43 1.82
N ALA A 98 -22.17 -12.32 0.93
CA ALA A 98 -21.70 -13.69 0.72
C ALA A 98 -20.27 -13.72 0.18
N ILE A 99 -19.39 -12.92 0.78
CA ILE A 99 -17.98 -12.83 0.47
C ILE A 99 -17.19 -12.99 1.75
N ASP A 100 -16.09 -13.72 1.67
CA ASP A 100 -15.14 -13.88 2.75
C ASP A 100 -14.36 -12.57 2.99
N CYS A 101 -13.36 -12.61 3.87
CA CYS A 101 -12.55 -11.44 4.16
C CYS A 101 -11.57 -11.10 3.02
N CYS A 102 -11.25 -12.07 2.16
CA CYS A 102 -10.50 -11.89 0.91
C CYS A 102 -11.35 -11.31 -0.24
N GLY A 103 -12.67 -11.30 -0.08
CA GLY A 103 -13.63 -10.89 -1.12
C GLY A 103 -14.04 -12.01 -2.09
N ASN A 104 -13.70 -13.27 -1.81
CA ASN A 104 -14.20 -14.43 -2.56
C ASN A 104 -15.59 -14.81 -2.09
N GLU A 105 -16.39 -15.42 -2.95
CA GLU A 105 -17.71 -15.86 -2.55
C GLU A 105 -17.65 -16.97 -1.49
N LEU A 106 -18.36 -16.75 -0.37
CA LEU A 106 -18.53 -17.79 0.64
C LEU A 106 -19.46 -18.89 0.09
N PRO A 107 -19.31 -20.15 0.54
CA PRO A 107 -20.27 -21.20 0.25
C PRO A 107 -21.69 -20.73 0.57
N SER A 108 -22.67 -21.13 -0.24
CA SER A 108 -24.08 -20.74 -0.05
C SER A 108 -24.67 -21.16 1.31
N CYS A 109 -24.00 -22.08 2.00
CA CYS A 109 -24.32 -22.55 3.34
C CYS A 109 -23.60 -21.83 4.49
N ALA A 110 -22.74 -20.86 4.20
CA ALA A 110 -22.00 -20.11 5.20
C ALA A 110 -22.64 -18.73 5.47
N GLY A 111 -22.51 -18.28 6.71
CA GLY A 111 -22.92 -16.96 7.19
C GLY A 111 -21.70 -16.22 7.74
N LYS A 112 -21.76 -14.89 7.78
CA LYS A 112 -20.63 -14.07 8.24
C LYS A 112 -21.05 -13.17 9.40
N PHE A 113 -20.31 -13.25 10.50
CA PHE A 113 -20.39 -12.31 11.60
C PHE A 113 -19.24 -11.30 11.54
N VAL A 114 -19.52 -10.02 11.81
CA VAL A 114 -18.50 -8.98 11.95
C VAL A 114 -18.63 -8.34 13.34
N PHE A 115 -17.55 -8.37 14.10
CA PHE A 115 -17.49 -7.81 15.45
C PHE A 115 -16.56 -6.60 15.45
N LEU A 116 -17.05 -5.45 15.91
CA LEU A 116 -16.26 -4.24 16.08
C LEU A 116 -15.95 -4.08 17.57
N LEU A 117 -14.69 -4.31 17.93
CA LEU A 117 -14.22 -4.39 19.31
C LEU A 117 -13.38 -3.14 19.64
N PRO A 118 -13.84 -2.23 20.51
CA PRO A 118 -13.05 -1.07 20.94
C PRO A 118 -11.67 -1.47 21.48
N ALA A 119 -10.65 -0.73 21.07
CA ALA A 119 -9.25 -1.07 21.34
C ALA A 119 -8.41 0.16 21.73
N SER A 120 -9.04 1.19 22.30
CA SER A 120 -8.32 2.36 22.86
C SER A 120 -7.41 1.98 24.04
N ILE A 121 -7.77 0.89 24.74
CA ILE A 121 -6.96 0.25 25.76
C ILE A 121 -6.93 -1.27 25.49
N PRO A 122 -5.92 -2.00 26.00
CA PRO A 122 -5.88 -3.46 25.96
C PRO A 122 -7.11 -4.05 26.64
N THR A 123 -8.01 -4.64 25.85
CA THR A 123 -9.26 -5.24 26.34
C THR A 123 -9.41 -6.66 25.83
N ALA A 124 -9.90 -7.55 26.71
CA ALA A 124 -10.30 -8.90 26.38
C ALA A 124 -11.82 -8.97 26.20
N TYR A 125 -12.26 -9.61 25.12
CA TYR A 125 -13.65 -9.81 24.75
C TYR A 125 -13.98 -11.29 24.71
N HIS A 126 -15.18 -11.65 25.14
CA HIS A 126 -15.71 -13.00 25.00
C HIS A 126 -16.81 -12.99 23.96
N ILE A 127 -16.57 -13.68 22.84
CA ILE A 127 -17.56 -13.85 21.77
C ILE A 127 -18.13 -15.25 21.89
N SER A 128 -19.45 -15.34 21.99
CA SER A 128 -20.18 -16.61 21.98
C SER A 128 -21.08 -16.67 20.75
N ILE A 129 -20.95 -17.73 19.95
CA ILE A 129 -21.82 -18.03 18.82
C ILE A 129 -22.62 -19.28 19.17
N LYS A 130 -23.92 -19.10 19.36
CA LYS A 130 -24.85 -20.12 19.83
C LYS A 130 -25.75 -20.55 18.69
N PHE A 131 -25.84 -21.85 18.45
CA PHE A 131 -26.84 -22.46 17.57
C PHE A 131 -27.94 -23.07 18.44
N LYS A 132 -29.17 -22.62 18.21
CA LYS A 132 -30.36 -23.01 18.96
C LYS A 132 -31.38 -23.67 18.05
N SER A 133 -32.16 -24.58 18.62
CA SER A 133 -33.35 -25.15 17.98
C SER A 133 -34.47 -24.12 17.88
N VAL A 134 -35.52 -24.43 17.13
CA VAL A 134 -36.74 -23.59 17.05
C VAL A 134 -37.39 -23.38 18.43
N ALA A 135 -37.25 -24.36 19.32
CA ALA A 135 -37.77 -24.28 20.69
C ALA A 135 -36.89 -23.42 21.62
N GLY A 136 -35.78 -22.88 21.12
CA GLY A 136 -34.84 -22.05 21.89
C GLY A 136 -33.78 -22.86 22.66
N GLU A 137 -33.78 -24.18 22.56
CA GLU A 137 -32.79 -25.06 23.18
C GLU A 137 -31.41 -24.87 22.52
N LEU A 138 -30.36 -24.72 23.33
CA LEU A 138 -28.99 -24.60 22.84
C LEU A 138 -28.49 -25.95 22.32
N LEU A 139 -28.19 -26.02 21.03
CA LEU A 139 -27.70 -27.22 20.36
C LEU A 139 -26.17 -27.27 20.31
N HIS A 140 -25.53 -26.11 20.08
CA HIS A 140 -24.08 -26.00 20.04
C HIS A 140 -23.63 -24.57 20.33
N GLU A 141 -22.44 -24.40 20.89
CA GLU A 141 -21.85 -23.09 21.15
C GLU A 141 -20.37 -23.09 20.76
N ILE A 142 -19.91 -22.00 20.16
CA ILE A 142 -18.48 -21.70 20.02
C ILE A 142 -18.18 -20.48 20.88
N GLN A 143 -17.16 -20.59 21.71
CA GLN A 143 -16.66 -19.50 22.54
C GLN A 143 -15.27 -19.10 22.04
N LEU A 144 -15.05 -17.80 21.92
CA LEU A 144 -13.77 -17.21 21.53
C LEU A 144 -13.40 -16.13 22.52
N PHE A 145 -12.15 -16.18 23.00
CA PHE A 145 -11.57 -15.18 23.88
C PHE A 145 -10.66 -14.28 23.06
N ILE A 146 -11.13 -13.10 22.68
CA ILE A 146 -10.37 -12.16 21.83
C ILE A 146 -9.65 -11.13 22.70
N LEU A 147 -8.33 -11.14 22.69
CA LEU A 147 -7.51 -10.05 23.19
C LEU A 147 -7.20 -9.05 22.07
N THR A 148 -7.42 -7.76 22.31
CA THR A 148 -7.16 -6.70 21.30
C THR A 148 -5.67 -6.40 21.11
N HIS A 149 -4.91 -6.26 22.19
CA HIS A 149 -3.45 -6.10 22.17
C HIS A 149 -2.93 -6.33 23.60
N HIS A 150 -1.60 -6.45 23.78
CA HIS A 150 -1.02 -6.56 25.12
C HIS A 150 -0.83 -5.19 25.78
N GLN A 151 -0.70 -5.17 27.12
CA GLN A 151 -0.38 -3.94 27.84
C GLN A 151 0.93 -3.32 27.37
N ASN A 152 1.00 -1.99 27.34
CA ASN A 152 2.17 -1.21 26.91
C ASN A 152 2.62 -1.46 25.45
N THR A 153 1.73 -1.95 24.60
CA THR A 153 1.99 -2.13 23.15
C THR A 153 1.04 -1.28 22.32
N ASN A 154 1.41 -1.03 21.06
CA ASN A 154 0.50 -0.39 20.12
C ASN A 154 -0.34 -1.44 19.39
N LEU A 155 -1.63 -1.15 19.18
CA LEU A 155 -2.52 -2.02 18.41
C LEU A 155 -1.95 -2.37 17.02
N PHE A 156 -1.25 -1.43 16.37
CA PHE A 156 -0.71 -1.62 15.03
C PHE A 156 0.61 -2.41 14.98
N ASP A 157 1.16 -2.79 16.14
CA ASP A 157 2.32 -3.69 16.23
C ASP A 157 1.96 -5.15 15.94
N TYR A 158 0.66 -5.46 15.83
CA TYR A 158 0.16 -6.80 15.59
C TYR A 158 -0.22 -7.02 14.13
N MET A 159 -0.19 -8.29 13.71
CA MET A 159 -0.54 -8.70 12.37
C MET A 159 -2.02 -8.44 12.07
N ASP A 160 -2.27 -7.90 10.89
CA ASP A 160 -3.59 -7.72 10.30
C ASP A 160 -3.72 -8.73 9.15
N GLY A 161 -4.91 -9.32 8.99
CA GLY A 161 -5.27 -10.03 7.77
C GLY A 161 -6.04 -11.32 7.98
N HIS A 162 -5.99 -12.13 6.92
CA HIS A 162 -6.73 -13.38 6.74
C HIS A 162 -5.89 -14.57 7.22
N SER A 163 -6.55 -15.67 7.59
CA SER A 163 -5.90 -16.95 7.89
C SER A 163 -4.86 -16.92 9.02
N LEU A 164 -5.04 -16.03 10.01
CA LEU A 164 -4.25 -16.11 11.24
C LEU A 164 -4.56 -17.45 11.93
N SER A 165 -3.52 -18.13 12.42
CA SER A 165 -3.64 -19.43 13.10
C SER A 165 -4.65 -19.41 14.25
N SER A 166 -4.81 -18.25 14.90
CA SER A 166 -5.95 -17.93 15.76
C SER A 166 -6.18 -16.42 15.76
N VAL A 167 -7.45 -16.00 15.80
CA VAL A 167 -7.84 -14.58 15.98
C VAL A 167 -7.96 -14.19 17.46
N GLU A 168 -7.95 -15.17 18.36
CA GLU A 168 -8.10 -15.02 19.80
C GLU A 168 -6.97 -14.18 20.40
N LEU A 169 -5.73 -14.53 20.05
CA LEU A 169 -4.55 -13.83 20.51
C LEU A 169 -3.97 -12.95 19.40
N PRO A 170 -3.56 -11.71 19.73
CA PRO A 170 -2.93 -10.83 18.76
C PRO A 170 -1.52 -11.37 18.46
N VAL A 171 -1.24 -11.68 17.18
CA VAL A 171 0.10 -12.16 16.77
C VAL A 171 1.00 -10.95 16.53
N PRO A 172 2.09 -10.77 17.29
CA PRO A 172 2.98 -9.63 17.09
C PRO A 172 3.71 -9.76 15.76
N LYS A 173 3.86 -8.65 15.05
CA LYS A 173 4.72 -8.60 13.87
C LYS A 173 6.18 -8.75 14.31
N LYS A 174 7.00 -9.34 13.45
CA LYS A 174 8.45 -9.48 13.60
C LYS A 174 9.11 -8.12 13.46
N GLN A 175 9.86 -7.71 14.47
CA GLN A 175 10.76 -6.56 14.41
C GLN A 175 11.98 -6.89 13.55
N LEU A 176 12.61 -5.86 12.96
CA LEU A 176 13.90 -6.05 12.32
C LEU A 176 14.96 -6.43 13.36
N GLY A 177 15.76 -7.43 13.06
CA GLY A 177 16.84 -7.93 13.91
C GLY A 177 18.23 -7.43 13.48
N GLY A 178 19.22 -7.62 14.35
CA GLY A 178 20.62 -7.31 14.05
C GLY A 178 20.87 -5.83 13.78
N ILE A 179 21.79 -5.52 12.86
CA ILE A 179 22.13 -4.13 12.49
C ILE A 179 20.91 -3.37 11.94
N LEU A 180 20.01 -4.06 11.24
CA LEU A 180 18.77 -3.44 10.76
C LEU A 180 17.78 -3.13 11.89
N GLY A 181 17.94 -3.72 13.08
CA GLY A 181 17.08 -3.45 14.24
C GLY A 181 17.48 -2.21 15.05
N ILE A 182 18.67 -1.65 14.82
CA ILE A 182 19.21 -0.54 15.63
C ILE A 182 19.19 0.80 14.89
N PRO A 183 19.09 1.94 15.61
CA PRO A 183 19.02 3.27 14.99
C PRO A 183 20.18 3.59 14.04
N GLU A 184 21.41 3.20 14.39
CA GLU A 184 22.62 3.47 13.62
C GLU A 184 22.60 2.77 12.26
N GLY A 185 22.21 1.50 12.22
CA GLY A 185 22.04 0.76 10.97
C GLY A 185 20.92 1.33 10.11
N GLN A 186 19.83 1.77 10.73
CA GLN A 186 18.72 2.45 10.04
C GLN A 186 19.14 3.79 9.42
N LYS A 187 20.07 4.55 10.05
CA LYS A 187 20.62 5.78 9.46
C LYS A 187 21.42 5.49 8.19
N ILE A 188 22.24 4.43 8.18
CA ILE A 188 22.99 4.03 6.97
C ILE A 188 22.03 3.63 5.85
N LEU A 189 21.02 2.81 6.16
CA LEU A 189 20.01 2.44 5.15
C LEU A 189 19.25 3.68 4.64
N SER A 190 18.92 4.62 5.52
CA SER A 190 18.24 5.88 5.16
C SER A 190 19.09 6.73 4.23
N HIS A 191 20.42 6.77 4.42
CA HIS A 191 21.36 7.45 3.51
C HIS A 191 21.28 6.87 2.10
N PHE A 192 21.38 5.55 1.94
CA PHE A 192 21.24 4.91 0.62
C PHE A 192 19.86 5.13 0.01
N GLN A 193 18.79 5.13 0.82
CA GLN A 193 17.46 5.48 0.36
C GLN A 193 17.38 6.92 -0.17
N GLU A 194 18.05 7.88 0.46
CA GLU A 194 18.09 9.26 0.00
C GLU A 194 18.82 9.39 -1.34
N LEU A 195 19.96 8.69 -1.51
CA LEU A 195 20.66 8.62 -2.79
C LEU A 195 19.77 8.06 -3.90
N VAL A 196 18.99 7.01 -3.62
CA VAL A 196 18.06 6.40 -4.58
C VAL A 196 16.87 7.29 -4.91
N GLU A 197 16.39 8.12 -3.98
CA GLU A 197 15.32 9.08 -4.28
C GLU A 197 15.76 10.19 -5.22
N ASN A 198 17.05 10.55 -5.15
CA ASN A 198 17.66 11.59 -5.96
C ASN A 198 18.42 11.03 -7.17
N VAL A 199 18.36 9.71 -7.42
CA VAL A 199 19.03 9.04 -8.55
C VAL A 199 20.54 9.35 -8.60
N ALA A 200 21.17 9.49 -7.43
CA ALA A 200 22.59 9.82 -7.29
C ALA A 200 23.46 8.57 -7.49
N ILE A 201 23.51 8.05 -8.72
CA ILE A 201 24.11 6.74 -9.06
C ILE A 201 25.59 6.67 -8.69
N GLU A 202 26.35 7.72 -8.99
CA GLU A 202 27.80 7.71 -8.76
C GLU A 202 28.12 7.78 -7.25
N CYS A 203 27.39 8.62 -6.50
CA CYS A 203 27.43 8.62 -5.04
C CYS A 203 27.04 7.26 -4.46
N PHE A 204 25.96 6.66 -4.97
CA PHE A 204 25.49 5.34 -4.50
C PHE A 204 26.57 4.27 -4.69
N ARG A 205 27.18 4.19 -5.87
CA ARG A 205 28.22 3.20 -6.18
C ARG A 205 29.48 3.41 -5.36
N ARG A 206 29.90 4.67 -5.19
CA ARG A 206 31.04 5.05 -4.36
C ARG A 206 30.80 4.60 -2.91
N ASP A 207 29.66 4.99 -2.35
CA ASP A 207 29.32 4.75 -0.94
C ASP A 207 29.07 3.26 -0.67
N GLN A 208 28.46 2.54 -1.61
CA GLN A 208 28.31 1.08 -1.53
C GLN A 208 29.67 0.39 -1.51
N ARG A 209 30.63 0.84 -2.33
CA ARG A 209 31.99 0.31 -2.32
C ARG A 209 32.70 0.61 -0.99
N CYS A 210 32.60 1.83 -0.49
CA CYS A 210 33.18 2.21 0.80
C CYS A 210 32.60 1.37 1.96
N LEU A 211 31.30 1.06 1.93
CA LEU A 211 30.68 0.16 2.91
C LEU A 211 31.30 -1.24 2.85
N ILE A 212 31.45 -1.81 1.64
CA ILE A 212 32.04 -3.14 1.44
C ILE A 212 33.50 -3.16 1.91
N GLU A 213 34.30 -2.17 1.52
CA GLU A 213 35.71 -2.03 1.91
C GLU A 213 35.84 -1.89 3.43
N HIS A 214 34.97 -1.11 4.08
CA HIS A 214 34.94 -0.96 5.53
C HIS A 214 34.64 -2.28 6.23
N ILE A 215 33.66 -3.05 5.75
CA ILE A 215 33.32 -4.36 6.33
C ILE A 215 34.48 -5.35 6.16
N GLN A 216 35.16 -5.35 5.00
CA GLN A 216 36.31 -6.21 4.74
C GLN A 216 37.54 -5.83 5.58
N ALA A 217 37.73 -4.54 5.86
CA ALA A 217 38.83 -4.04 6.69
C ALA A 217 38.57 -4.19 8.19
N SER A 218 37.31 -4.29 8.60
CA SER A 218 36.91 -4.46 9.99
C SER A 218 37.18 -5.91 10.44
N ASN A 219 37.81 -6.11 11.59
CA ASN A 219 37.96 -7.44 12.24
C ASN A 219 36.61 -8.00 12.75
N GLN A 220 35.49 -7.39 12.38
CA GLN A 220 34.16 -7.86 12.75
C GLN A 220 33.72 -9.04 11.86
N VAL A 221 32.88 -9.91 12.44
CA VAL A 221 32.34 -11.06 11.72
C VAL A 221 31.45 -10.57 10.58
N GLU A 222 31.83 -10.89 9.34
CA GLU A 222 31.11 -10.55 8.10
C GLU A 222 29.60 -10.84 8.19
N ALA A 223 29.23 -11.93 8.90
CA ALA A 223 27.86 -12.31 9.19
C ALA A 223 27.01 -11.21 9.87
N LYS A 224 27.62 -10.29 10.63
CA LYS A 224 26.90 -9.18 11.28
C LYS A 224 26.34 -8.17 10.29
N PHE A 225 27.02 -7.99 9.15
CA PHE A 225 26.69 -6.96 8.16
C PHE A 225 25.92 -7.50 6.94
N GLN A 226 25.76 -8.82 6.82
CA GLN A 226 25.10 -9.45 5.67
C GLN A 226 23.71 -8.84 5.38
N ASP A 227 22.88 -8.66 6.41
CA ASP A 227 21.54 -8.09 6.24
C ASP A 227 21.59 -6.61 5.81
N LEU A 228 22.57 -5.84 6.28
CA LEU A 228 22.77 -4.46 5.84
C LEU A 228 23.21 -4.40 4.37
N LEU A 229 24.15 -5.26 3.96
CA LEU A 229 24.59 -5.37 2.58
C LEU A 229 23.43 -5.74 1.65
N LEU A 230 22.61 -6.72 2.04
CA LEU A 230 21.41 -7.11 1.29
C LEU A 230 20.39 -5.97 1.20
N ALA A 231 20.20 -5.20 2.27
CA ALA A 231 19.33 -4.03 2.26
C ALA A 231 19.84 -2.92 1.33
N VAL A 232 21.17 -2.71 1.26
CA VAL A 232 21.78 -1.76 0.32
C VAL A 232 21.66 -2.26 -1.12
N GLN A 233 21.90 -3.54 -1.40
CA GLN A 233 21.67 -4.15 -2.72
C GLN A 233 20.21 -4.04 -3.17
N LEU A 234 19.25 -4.12 -2.24
CA LEU A 234 17.85 -3.87 -2.53
C LEU A 234 17.58 -2.41 -2.96
N GLU A 235 18.26 -1.44 -2.36
CA GLU A 235 18.19 -0.05 -2.83
C GLU A 235 18.86 0.10 -4.22
N GLU A 236 19.93 -0.63 -4.53
CA GLU A 236 20.51 -0.71 -5.89
C GLU A 236 19.49 -1.26 -6.89
N CYS A 237 18.80 -2.35 -6.53
CA CYS A 237 17.72 -2.93 -7.33
C CYS A 237 16.63 -1.90 -7.63
N LEU A 238 16.21 -1.12 -6.63
CA LEU A 238 15.25 -0.05 -6.81
C LEU A 238 15.80 1.04 -7.75
N MET A 239 17.06 1.45 -7.61
CA MET A 239 17.71 2.45 -8.46
C MET A 239 17.73 2.01 -9.93
N LEU A 240 18.12 0.76 -10.20
CA LEU A 240 18.12 0.15 -11.54
C LEU A 240 16.73 0.15 -12.17
N TYR A 241 15.70 -0.19 -11.37
CA TYR A 241 14.31 -0.05 -11.80
C TYR A 241 13.97 1.39 -12.21
N GLN A 242 14.46 2.41 -11.49
CA GLN A 242 14.15 3.81 -11.80
C GLN A 242 14.75 4.27 -13.12
N ILE A 243 15.98 3.86 -13.42
CA ILE A 243 16.70 4.24 -14.66
C ILE A 243 16.37 3.36 -15.86
N GLY A 244 15.55 2.32 -15.65
CA GLY A 244 15.05 1.43 -16.69
C GLY A 244 15.99 0.27 -17.05
N ASP A 245 16.96 -0.06 -16.20
CA ASP A 245 17.74 -1.30 -16.32
C ASP A 245 16.98 -2.45 -15.63
N LEU A 246 15.92 -2.92 -16.31
CA LEU A 246 14.96 -3.87 -15.76
C LEU A 246 15.57 -5.27 -15.56
N GLU A 247 16.44 -5.72 -16.46
CA GLU A 247 17.10 -7.02 -16.35
C GLU A 247 18.05 -7.10 -15.17
N ARG A 248 18.87 -6.06 -14.96
CA ARG A 248 19.75 -6.03 -13.79
C ARG A 248 18.95 -5.85 -12.50
N CYS A 249 17.87 -5.07 -12.52
CA CYS A 249 16.92 -4.98 -11.39
C CYS A 249 16.38 -6.37 -11.01
N LYS A 250 15.86 -7.15 -11.97
CA LYS A 250 15.35 -8.50 -11.72
C LYS A 250 16.42 -9.41 -11.10
N ARG A 251 17.61 -9.46 -11.70
CA ARG A 251 18.74 -10.27 -11.20
C ARG A 251 19.16 -9.93 -9.77
N ILE A 252 19.33 -8.64 -9.45
CA ILE A 252 19.71 -8.24 -8.09
C ILE A 252 18.59 -8.54 -7.09
N GLY A 253 17.33 -8.29 -7.45
CA GLY A 253 16.19 -8.61 -6.58
C GLY A 253 16.08 -10.11 -6.28
N GLU A 254 16.32 -10.97 -7.27
CA GLU A 254 16.38 -12.42 -7.10
C GLU A 254 17.56 -12.86 -6.23
N ASP A 255 18.75 -12.32 -6.48
CA ASP A 255 19.93 -12.62 -5.66
C ASP A 255 19.72 -12.24 -4.20
N VAL A 256 19.16 -11.06 -3.91
CA VAL A 256 18.80 -10.67 -2.52
C VAL A 256 17.90 -11.70 -1.87
N CYS A 257 16.90 -12.23 -2.58
CA CYS A 257 16.00 -13.26 -2.04
C CYS A 257 16.76 -14.58 -1.76
N ILE A 258 17.64 -14.99 -2.68
CA ILE A 258 18.43 -16.22 -2.58
C ILE A 258 19.42 -16.12 -1.42
N GLN A 259 20.16 -15.02 -1.32
CA GLN A 259 21.17 -14.80 -0.28
C GLN A 259 20.53 -14.65 1.10
N ALA A 260 19.44 -13.88 1.22
CA ALA A 260 18.73 -13.77 2.50
C ALA A 260 18.25 -15.14 3.01
N ASN A 261 17.80 -16.02 2.11
CA ASN A 261 17.41 -17.38 2.47
C ASN A 261 18.61 -18.26 2.83
N ARG A 262 19.69 -18.24 2.03
CA ARG A 262 20.93 -18.99 2.27
C ARG A 262 21.58 -18.62 3.60
N ASN A 263 21.54 -17.34 3.96
CA ASN A 263 22.11 -16.82 5.20
C ASN A 263 21.20 -17.07 6.41
N HIS A 264 20.03 -17.71 6.23
CA HIS A 264 19.00 -17.86 7.26
C HIS A 264 18.69 -16.53 7.97
N SER A 265 18.60 -15.45 7.19
CA SER A 265 18.43 -14.10 7.71
C SER A 265 17.17 -14.01 8.57
N THR A 266 17.33 -13.48 9.79
CA THR A 266 16.19 -13.13 10.66
C THR A 266 15.29 -12.05 10.03
N ASN A 267 15.82 -11.31 9.05
CA ASN A 267 15.14 -10.27 8.29
C ASN A 267 14.64 -10.75 6.91
N TYR A 268 14.64 -12.06 6.64
CA TYR A 268 14.27 -12.62 5.32
C TYR A 268 12.96 -12.05 4.77
N ASN A 269 11.89 -12.05 5.57
CA ASN A 269 10.57 -11.57 5.14
C ASN A 269 10.60 -10.10 4.70
N ALA A 270 11.34 -9.25 5.41
CA ALA A 270 11.49 -7.83 5.07
C ALA A 270 12.28 -7.64 3.77
N LEU A 271 13.43 -8.32 3.65
CA LEU A 271 14.30 -8.22 2.48
C LEU A 271 13.65 -8.81 1.23
N ALA A 272 13.18 -10.05 1.30
CA ALA A 272 12.56 -10.74 0.18
C ALA A 272 11.21 -10.13 -0.21
N GLY A 273 10.41 -9.68 0.76
CA GLY A 273 9.16 -8.97 0.51
C GLY A 273 9.38 -7.70 -0.30
N ARG A 274 10.28 -6.83 0.17
CA ARG A 274 10.62 -5.60 -0.55
C ARG A 274 11.24 -5.87 -1.92
N ALA A 275 12.13 -6.86 -2.04
CA ALA A 275 12.72 -7.26 -3.33
C ALA A 275 11.64 -7.67 -4.34
N LYS A 276 10.71 -8.54 -3.95
CA LYS A 276 9.58 -8.96 -4.81
C LYS A 276 8.69 -7.78 -5.21
N SER A 277 8.47 -6.82 -4.31
CA SER A 277 7.72 -5.60 -4.63
C SER A 277 8.39 -4.77 -5.72
N VAL A 278 9.72 -4.61 -5.67
CA VAL A 278 10.50 -3.88 -6.69
C VAL A 278 10.52 -4.65 -8.02
N VAL A 279 10.80 -5.95 -7.98
CA VAL A 279 10.87 -6.83 -9.17
C VAL A 279 9.52 -6.92 -9.88
N SER A 280 8.40 -6.96 -9.13
CA SER A 280 7.05 -6.81 -9.71
C SER A 280 6.93 -5.52 -10.53
N GLY A 281 7.50 -4.42 -10.03
CA GLY A 281 7.58 -3.16 -10.74
C GLY A 281 8.24 -3.28 -12.11
N ALA A 282 9.31 -4.09 -12.24
CA ALA A 282 10.01 -4.33 -13.49
C ALA A 282 9.16 -5.13 -14.49
N TYR A 283 8.57 -6.27 -14.08
CA TYR A 283 7.66 -7.04 -14.93
C TYR A 283 6.45 -6.22 -15.40
N LYS A 284 5.89 -5.37 -14.54
CA LYS A 284 4.83 -4.43 -14.92
C LYS A 284 5.25 -3.49 -16.05
N MET A 285 6.50 -3.01 -16.05
CA MET A 285 7.01 -2.14 -17.12
C MET A 285 7.16 -2.89 -18.45
N GLU A 286 7.47 -4.18 -18.38
CA GLU A 286 7.53 -5.12 -19.52
C GLU A 286 6.15 -5.61 -19.97
N LYS A 287 5.07 -5.16 -19.29
CA LYS A 287 3.67 -5.55 -19.54
C LYS A 287 3.36 -7.01 -19.24
N ASP A 288 4.23 -7.70 -18.51
CA ASP A 288 3.92 -8.99 -17.88
C ASP A 288 3.15 -8.75 -16.57
N PHE A 289 1.84 -8.49 -16.73
CA PHE A 289 0.97 -8.20 -15.60
C PHE A 289 0.69 -9.41 -14.71
N VAL A 290 0.76 -10.63 -15.26
CA VAL A 290 0.52 -11.86 -14.50
C VAL A 290 1.67 -12.07 -13.52
N LYS A 291 2.92 -12.01 -13.99
CA LYS A 291 4.08 -12.18 -13.12
C LYS A 291 4.22 -11.04 -12.12
N ALA A 292 3.92 -9.82 -12.55
CA ALA A 292 3.92 -8.66 -11.66
C ALA A 292 2.90 -8.83 -10.51
N GLU A 293 1.69 -9.31 -10.80
CA GLU A 293 0.66 -9.53 -9.78
C GLU A 293 1.07 -10.67 -8.80
N GLU A 294 1.56 -11.79 -9.32
CA GLU A 294 2.05 -12.93 -8.51
C GLU A 294 3.11 -12.48 -7.50
N LEU A 295 4.11 -11.72 -7.96
CA LEU A 295 5.18 -11.21 -7.10
C LEU A 295 4.68 -10.21 -6.05
N LEU A 296 3.69 -9.38 -6.39
CA LEU A 296 3.09 -8.44 -5.43
C LEU A 296 2.29 -9.17 -4.34
N TYR A 297 1.52 -10.21 -4.68
CA TYR A 297 0.86 -11.03 -3.65
C TYR A 297 1.89 -11.71 -2.75
N SER A 298 2.94 -12.29 -3.34
CA SER A 298 4.00 -12.93 -2.57
C SER A 298 4.74 -11.93 -1.66
N SER A 299 4.93 -10.68 -2.11
CA SER A 299 5.46 -9.59 -1.29
C SER A 299 4.54 -9.26 -0.10
N ILE A 300 3.22 -9.19 -0.32
CA ILE A 300 2.25 -8.91 0.76
C ILE A 300 2.30 -9.99 1.82
N GLU A 301 2.30 -11.27 1.42
CA GLU A 301 2.32 -12.38 2.36
C GLU A 301 3.55 -12.34 3.27
N LEU A 302 4.73 -12.03 2.70
CA LEU A 302 5.97 -11.89 3.48
C LEU A 302 5.93 -10.67 4.41
N LEU A 303 5.51 -9.52 3.91
CA LEU A 303 5.54 -8.26 4.68
C LEU A 303 4.43 -8.18 5.73
N ARG A 304 3.37 -9.00 5.63
CA ARG A 304 2.33 -9.11 6.66
C ARG A 304 2.90 -9.45 8.03
N GLU A 305 4.00 -10.21 8.07
CA GLU A 305 4.65 -10.65 9.29
C GLU A 305 5.62 -9.62 9.88
N VAL A 306 5.87 -8.45 9.27
CA VAL A 306 6.95 -7.52 9.66
C VAL A 306 6.41 -6.19 10.19
N VAL A 307 7.03 -5.63 11.24
CA VAL A 307 6.68 -4.32 11.83
C VAL A 307 7.15 -3.22 10.89
N SER A 308 6.35 -2.91 9.88
CA SER A 308 6.59 -1.78 8.98
C SER A 308 5.28 -1.32 8.37
N SER A 309 4.72 -0.22 8.92
CA SER A 309 3.60 0.49 8.30
C SER A 309 3.95 1.01 6.90
N VAL A 310 5.25 1.14 6.60
CA VAL A 310 5.78 1.55 5.31
C VAL A 310 5.57 0.48 4.25
N ASP A 311 5.78 -0.80 4.57
CA ASP A 311 5.78 -1.89 3.60
C ASP A 311 4.37 -2.25 3.07
N ASN A 312 3.35 -2.20 3.93
CA ASN A 312 1.95 -2.33 3.49
C ASN A 312 1.55 -1.19 2.53
N SER A 313 2.06 0.02 2.76
CA SER A 313 1.82 1.13 1.83
C SER A 313 2.58 1.00 0.51
N ILE A 314 3.80 0.44 0.54
CA ILE A 314 4.61 0.18 -0.65
C ILE A 314 3.87 -0.82 -1.54
N ASN A 315 3.37 -1.92 -0.97
CA ASN A 315 2.62 -2.92 -1.72
C ASN A 315 1.28 -2.38 -2.23
N CYS A 316 0.53 -1.60 -1.44
CA CYS A 316 -0.70 -0.96 -1.93
C CYS A 316 -0.41 0.05 -3.05
N THR A 317 0.71 0.78 -2.98
CA THR A 317 1.18 1.66 -4.05
C THR A 317 1.59 0.87 -5.29
N GLY A 318 2.19 -0.31 -5.09
CA GLY A 318 2.52 -1.29 -6.13
C GLY A 318 1.27 -1.81 -6.84
N PHE A 319 0.26 -2.26 -6.09
CA PHE A 319 -1.05 -2.68 -6.64
C PHE A 319 -1.75 -1.58 -7.40
N PHE A 320 -1.76 -0.36 -6.86
CA PHE A 320 -2.31 0.80 -7.55
C PHE A 320 -1.58 1.03 -8.88
N ALA A 321 -0.25 1.05 -8.87
CA ALA A 321 0.56 1.24 -10.06
C ALA A 321 0.34 0.13 -11.10
N LEU A 322 0.30 -1.14 -10.68
CA LEU A 322 0.06 -2.29 -11.53
C LEU A 322 -1.29 -2.18 -12.25
N LEU A 323 -2.36 -1.97 -11.48
CA LEU A 323 -3.71 -1.92 -12.03
C LEU A 323 -3.95 -0.67 -12.89
N SER A 324 -3.33 0.47 -12.56
CA SER A 324 -3.37 1.66 -13.42
C SER A 324 -2.68 1.43 -14.76
N GLU A 325 -1.50 0.79 -14.77
CA GLU A 325 -0.77 0.47 -15.99
C GLU A 325 -1.50 -0.59 -16.84
N LYS A 326 -2.08 -1.61 -16.20
CA LYS A 326 -2.91 -2.62 -16.86
C LYS A 326 -4.15 -1.97 -17.49
N ALA A 327 -4.81 -1.06 -16.77
CA ALA A 327 -5.98 -0.35 -17.26
C ALA A 327 -5.69 0.45 -18.54
N ALA A 328 -4.52 1.07 -18.62
CA ALA A 328 -4.10 1.82 -19.79
C ALA A 328 -3.64 0.93 -20.96
N ALA A 329 -3.04 -0.23 -20.69
CA ALA A 329 -2.49 -1.11 -21.71
C ALA A 329 -3.52 -2.06 -22.33
N VAL A 330 -4.33 -2.72 -21.50
CA VAL A 330 -5.24 -3.80 -21.92
C VAL A 330 -6.65 -3.66 -21.32
N GLY A 331 -6.89 -2.62 -20.52
CA GLY A 331 -8.12 -2.47 -19.75
C GLY A 331 -8.11 -3.30 -18.46
N ILE A 332 -9.07 -2.99 -17.57
CA ILE A 332 -9.32 -3.75 -16.35
C ILE A 332 -10.81 -4.00 -16.16
N ASN A 333 -11.14 -5.13 -15.53
CA ASN A 333 -12.52 -5.52 -15.23
C ASN A 333 -13.06 -4.81 -13.97
N LYS A 334 -14.35 -5.03 -13.67
CA LYS A 334 -15.02 -4.43 -12.50
C LYS A 334 -14.33 -4.82 -11.16
N PRO A 335 -14.03 -6.10 -10.88
CA PRO A 335 -13.27 -6.49 -9.70
C PRO A 335 -11.92 -5.78 -9.53
N GLU A 336 -11.12 -5.71 -10.59
CA GLU A 336 -9.82 -5.03 -10.60
C GLU A 336 -9.95 -3.54 -10.31
N LYS A 337 -10.99 -2.90 -10.87
CA LYS A 337 -11.28 -1.49 -10.57
C LYS A 337 -11.63 -1.27 -9.09
N LYS A 338 -12.30 -2.23 -8.44
CA LYS A 338 -12.54 -2.21 -6.98
C LYS A 338 -11.24 -2.36 -6.22
N LYS A 339 -10.37 -3.30 -6.61
CA LYS A 339 -9.02 -3.48 -6.00
C LYS A 339 -8.18 -2.20 -6.10
N LEU A 340 -8.14 -1.55 -7.26
CA LEU A 340 -7.43 -0.29 -7.48
C LEU A 340 -7.93 0.82 -6.55
N LYS A 341 -9.25 0.99 -6.44
CA LYS A 341 -9.85 1.98 -5.52
C LYS A 341 -9.54 1.66 -4.05
N LYS A 342 -9.57 0.38 -3.66
CA LYS A 342 -9.21 -0.07 -2.30
C LYS A 342 -7.76 0.26 -1.99
N ALA A 343 -6.83 -0.06 -2.89
CA ALA A 343 -5.41 0.24 -2.75
C ALA A 343 -5.15 1.76 -2.57
N LEU A 344 -5.80 2.61 -3.38
CA LEU A 344 -5.70 4.06 -3.23
C LEU A 344 -6.14 4.54 -1.84
N LYS A 345 -7.29 4.04 -1.37
CA LYS A 345 -7.82 4.41 -0.04
C LYS A 345 -6.86 4.01 1.07
N VAL A 346 -6.26 2.82 1.02
CA VAL A 346 -5.31 2.35 2.04
C VAL A 346 -4.07 3.24 2.11
N VAL A 347 -3.47 3.59 0.96
CA VAL A 347 -2.28 4.46 0.93
C VAL A 347 -2.60 5.85 1.47
N LEU A 348 -3.77 6.41 1.14
CA LEU A 348 -4.18 7.74 1.61
C LEU A 348 -4.56 7.74 3.11
N ARG A 349 -5.08 6.63 3.66
CA ARG A 349 -5.44 6.49 5.09
C ARG A 349 -4.22 6.36 5.99
N ASN A 350 -3.23 5.57 5.59
CA ASN A 350 -2.04 5.35 6.42
C ASN A 350 -1.12 6.58 6.51
N ARG A 351 -1.51 7.70 5.88
CA ARG A 351 -0.80 8.98 5.87
C ARG A 351 -0.33 9.45 7.25
N HIS A 352 -1.19 9.41 8.26
CA HIS A 352 -0.85 9.88 9.62
C HIS A 352 0.17 9.00 10.34
N GLN A 353 0.29 7.73 9.95
CA GLN A 353 1.32 6.83 10.49
C GLN A 353 2.72 7.15 9.93
N PHE A 354 2.82 7.81 8.77
CA PHE A 354 4.08 8.31 8.21
C PHE A 354 4.58 9.60 8.86
N GLU A 355 3.69 10.37 9.52
CA GLU A 355 4.07 11.60 10.22
C GLU A 355 4.73 11.31 11.58
N ARG A 356 4.39 10.17 12.21
CA ARG A 356 4.99 9.72 13.48
C ARG A 356 6.30 8.95 13.30
N ASN A 357 6.40 8.14 12.25
CA ASN A 357 7.66 7.50 11.85
C ASN A 357 8.43 8.49 10.98
N GLN A 358 9.41 9.19 11.58
CA GLN A 358 10.24 10.30 11.06
C GLN A 358 10.98 10.04 9.73
N SER A 359 10.32 9.50 8.73
CA SER A 359 10.83 9.31 7.40
C SER A 359 10.35 10.48 6.55
N ARG A 360 11.25 11.45 6.34
CA ARG A 360 11.17 12.42 5.21
C ARG A 360 10.98 11.71 3.85
N ILE A 361 11.09 10.38 3.83
CA ILE A 361 11.11 9.45 2.70
C ILE A 361 9.75 8.72 2.54
N ALA A 362 8.61 9.36 2.87
CA ALA A 362 7.28 8.82 2.54
C ALA A 362 7.02 8.85 1.01
N ARG A 363 7.66 7.93 0.28
CA ARG A 363 7.57 7.75 -1.18
C ARG A 363 6.16 7.36 -1.64
N SER A 364 5.48 6.54 -0.82
CA SER A 364 4.21 5.90 -1.17
C SER A 364 3.06 6.91 -1.38
N PRO A 365 2.77 7.85 -0.46
CA PRO A 365 1.69 8.83 -0.65
C PRO A 365 1.93 9.79 -1.83
N ARG A 366 3.16 10.26 -2.01
CA ARG A 366 3.52 11.13 -3.15
C ARG A 366 3.26 10.43 -4.48
N ARG A 367 3.81 9.23 -4.63
CA ARG A 367 3.71 8.47 -5.89
C ARG A 367 2.30 7.97 -6.16
N VAL A 368 1.48 7.69 -5.13
CA VAL A 368 0.09 7.30 -5.35
C VAL A 368 -0.75 8.47 -5.86
N LEU A 369 -0.53 9.69 -5.34
CA LEU A 369 -1.25 10.89 -5.81
C LEU A 369 -0.93 11.20 -7.28
N ILE A 370 0.36 11.19 -7.64
CA ILE A 370 0.80 11.38 -9.04
C ILE A 370 0.12 10.35 -9.95
N ARG A 371 0.14 9.07 -9.57
CA ARG A 371 -0.50 8.01 -10.36
C ARG A 371 -2.01 8.13 -10.39
N ALA A 372 -2.64 8.60 -9.31
CA ALA A 372 -4.08 8.82 -9.27
C ALA A 372 -4.49 9.90 -10.27
N VAL A 373 -3.76 11.03 -10.32
CA VAL A 373 -3.96 12.07 -11.34
C VAL A 373 -3.87 11.46 -12.73
N LEU A 374 -2.78 10.73 -13.06
CA LEU A 374 -2.62 10.08 -14.36
C LEU A 374 -3.79 9.13 -14.68
N PHE A 375 -4.18 8.27 -13.73
CA PHE A 375 -5.26 7.30 -13.90
C PHE A 375 -6.61 7.97 -14.22
N TYR A 376 -6.99 9.01 -13.47
CA TYR A 376 -8.27 9.70 -13.70
C TYR A 376 -8.28 10.46 -15.03
N LEU A 377 -7.11 10.92 -15.48
CA LEU A 377 -6.92 11.58 -16.77
C LEU A 377 -6.67 10.62 -17.93
N ARG A 378 -6.72 9.30 -17.69
CA ARG A 378 -6.39 8.25 -18.69
C ARG A 378 -5.05 8.49 -19.37
N SER A 379 -4.06 8.86 -18.58
CA SER A 379 -2.68 9.12 -18.98
C SER A 379 -1.74 8.08 -18.37
N THR A 380 -0.52 7.97 -18.90
CA THR A 380 0.54 7.10 -18.36
C THR A 380 1.81 7.91 -18.11
N LYS A 381 2.81 7.32 -17.45
CA LYS A 381 4.10 8.00 -17.28
C LYS A 381 4.76 8.34 -18.62
N ASP A 382 4.71 7.42 -19.57
CA ASP A 382 5.48 7.50 -20.81
C ASP A 382 4.72 8.12 -21.99
N LYS A 383 3.44 8.46 -21.82
CA LYS A 383 2.58 9.07 -22.84
C LYS A 383 1.76 10.21 -22.28
N ALA A 384 1.41 11.17 -23.14
CA ALA A 384 0.50 12.24 -22.80
C ALA A 384 -0.95 11.75 -22.70
N THR A 385 -1.82 12.53 -22.06
CA THR A 385 -3.25 12.25 -22.02
C THR A 385 -3.86 12.28 -23.43
N ASP A 386 -4.62 11.24 -23.79
CA ASP A 386 -5.28 11.19 -25.11
C ASP A 386 -6.54 12.05 -25.12
N LEU A 387 -6.47 13.22 -25.77
CA LEU A 387 -7.56 14.20 -25.83
C LEU A 387 -8.80 13.70 -26.56
N GLN A 388 -8.68 12.70 -27.43
CA GLN A 388 -9.83 12.07 -28.10
C GLN A 388 -10.65 11.20 -27.15
N THR A 389 -10.00 10.70 -26.10
CA THR A 389 -10.67 9.93 -25.08
C THR A 389 -11.41 10.85 -24.11
N HIS A 390 -12.74 10.68 -24.02
CA HIS A 390 -13.57 11.44 -23.08
C HIS A 390 -13.22 11.17 -21.61
N VAL A 391 -12.98 12.24 -20.85
CA VAL A 391 -12.80 12.24 -19.39
C VAL A 391 -14.00 12.95 -18.76
N SER A 392 -14.69 12.28 -17.85
CA SER A 392 -15.88 12.85 -17.20
C SER A 392 -15.49 14.02 -16.27
N HIS A 393 -16.42 14.95 -16.08
CA HIS A 393 -16.23 16.06 -15.14
C HIS A 393 -15.84 15.56 -13.74
N LYS A 394 -16.51 14.51 -13.24
CA LYS A 394 -16.17 13.84 -11.97
C LYS A 394 -14.71 13.38 -11.90
N HIS A 395 -14.16 12.84 -12.99
CA HIS A 395 -12.75 12.42 -13.02
C HIS A 395 -11.79 13.61 -13.07
N LEU A 396 -12.13 14.68 -13.81
CA LEU A 396 -11.36 15.92 -13.82
C LEU A 396 -11.30 16.57 -12.44
N THR A 397 -12.44 16.71 -11.76
CA THR A 397 -12.51 17.21 -10.38
C THR A 397 -11.65 16.37 -9.45
N ARG A 398 -11.70 15.03 -9.57
CA ARG A 398 -10.91 14.15 -8.71
C ARG A 398 -9.41 14.26 -8.96
N ALA A 399 -8.99 14.41 -10.22
CA ALA A 399 -7.59 14.67 -10.56
C ALA A 399 -7.13 16.03 -10.01
N GLU A 400 -7.98 17.05 -10.05
CA GLU A 400 -7.69 18.38 -9.48
C GLU A 400 -7.55 18.33 -7.95
N GLU A 401 -8.46 17.65 -7.25
CA GLU A 401 -8.37 17.45 -5.79
C GLU A 401 -7.03 16.83 -5.39
N PHE A 402 -6.59 15.77 -6.08
CA PHE A 402 -5.30 15.14 -5.82
C PHE A 402 -4.11 16.02 -6.19
N GLY A 403 -4.23 16.81 -7.27
CA GLY A 403 -3.21 17.77 -7.68
C GLY A 403 -2.99 18.86 -6.64
N GLU A 404 -4.06 19.48 -6.16
CA GLU A 404 -3.99 20.50 -5.10
C GLU A 404 -3.54 19.92 -3.76
N GLN A 405 -3.96 18.70 -3.45
CA GLN A 405 -3.45 17.97 -2.29
C GLN A 405 -1.92 17.83 -2.37
N PHE A 406 -1.38 17.37 -3.50
CA PHE A 406 0.06 17.20 -3.67
C PHE A 406 0.83 18.53 -3.52
N LYS A 407 0.31 19.61 -4.13
CA LYS A 407 0.91 20.95 -4.06
C LYS A 407 1.00 21.45 -2.62
N ARG A 408 -0.09 21.32 -1.86
CA ARG A 408 -0.15 21.78 -0.47
C ARG A 408 0.77 20.98 0.45
N GLU A 409 0.87 19.67 0.25
CA GLU A 409 1.43 18.76 1.25
C GLU A 409 2.85 18.32 0.96
N PHE A 410 3.22 18.16 -0.32
CA PHE A 410 4.46 17.50 -0.70
C PHE A 410 5.39 18.37 -1.52
N LEU A 411 4.86 19.20 -2.42
CA LEU A 411 5.66 19.98 -3.37
C LEU A 411 6.82 20.79 -2.73
N PRO A 412 6.65 21.45 -1.56
CA PRO A 412 7.72 22.22 -0.93
C PRO A 412 8.99 21.42 -0.65
N ASN A 413 8.85 20.17 -0.22
CA ASN A 413 9.96 19.30 0.20
C ASN A 413 10.04 18.00 -0.62
N CYS A 414 9.57 18.04 -1.87
CA CYS A 414 9.49 16.87 -2.74
C CYS A 414 10.85 16.55 -3.40
N PRO A 415 11.32 15.29 -3.40
CA PRO A 415 12.46 14.89 -4.21
C PRO A 415 12.25 15.22 -5.70
N MET A 416 13.33 15.53 -6.40
CA MET A 416 13.28 15.98 -7.80
C MET A 416 12.54 15.00 -8.72
N ARG A 417 12.74 13.69 -8.53
CA ARG A 417 12.04 12.66 -9.30
C ARG A 417 10.52 12.73 -9.16
N ASP A 418 10.04 12.79 -7.92
CA ASP A 418 8.60 12.87 -7.64
C ASP A 418 8.05 14.22 -8.14
N ARG A 419 8.84 15.31 -8.08
CA ARG A 419 8.48 16.62 -8.64
C ARG A 419 8.34 16.59 -10.16
N ALA A 420 9.28 15.95 -10.87
CA ALA A 420 9.19 15.74 -12.32
C ALA A 420 7.95 14.92 -12.70
N GLY A 421 7.70 13.82 -11.97
CA GLY A 421 6.50 13.01 -12.17
C GLY A 421 5.20 13.78 -11.92
N PHE A 422 5.17 14.61 -10.88
CA PHE A 422 4.02 15.47 -10.57
C PHE A 422 3.78 16.51 -11.66
N PHE A 423 4.81 17.22 -12.13
CA PHE A 423 4.68 18.22 -13.18
C PHE A 423 4.19 17.63 -14.52
N ASN A 424 4.62 16.42 -14.88
CA ASN A 424 4.03 15.71 -16.02
C ASN A 424 2.53 15.42 -15.82
N ALA A 425 2.14 14.90 -14.65
CA ALA A 425 0.76 14.55 -14.35
C ALA A 425 -0.17 15.78 -14.25
N TYR A 426 0.30 16.84 -13.58
CA TYR A 426 -0.42 18.10 -13.46
C TYR A 426 -0.45 18.87 -14.79
N GLY A 427 0.59 18.74 -15.61
CA GLY A 427 0.59 19.21 -16.99
C GLY A 427 -0.58 18.62 -17.79
N ASP A 428 -0.83 17.32 -17.70
CA ASP A 428 -1.99 16.69 -18.36
C ASP A 428 -3.33 17.26 -17.86
N LEU A 429 -3.45 17.56 -16.56
CA LEU A 429 -4.64 18.19 -16.00
C LEU A 429 -4.86 19.59 -16.60
N LEU A 430 -3.81 20.40 -16.66
CA LEU A 430 -3.85 21.74 -17.23
C LEU A 430 -4.18 21.71 -18.73
N THR A 431 -3.60 20.78 -19.48
CA THR A 431 -3.93 20.54 -20.89
C THR A 431 -5.42 20.27 -21.07
N ARG A 432 -6.00 19.36 -20.25
CA ARG A 432 -7.45 19.07 -20.29
C ARG A 432 -8.32 20.26 -19.91
N LYS A 433 -7.80 21.22 -19.13
CA LYS A 433 -8.47 22.45 -18.74
C LYS A 433 -8.25 23.62 -19.72
N GLY A 434 -7.55 23.41 -20.83
CA GLY A 434 -7.25 24.46 -21.81
C GLY A 434 -6.16 25.44 -21.38
N LYS A 435 -5.40 25.13 -20.31
CA LYS A 435 -4.34 25.99 -19.76
C LYS A 435 -2.98 25.62 -20.34
N TYR A 436 -2.83 25.78 -21.65
CA TYR A 436 -1.70 25.23 -22.41
C TYR A 436 -0.35 25.88 -22.06
N GLU A 437 -0.32 27.19 -21.82
CA GLU A 437 0.92 27.91 -21.54
C GLU A 437 1.52 27.49 -20.18
N GLU A 438 0.66 27.37 -19.16
CA GLU A 438 1.05 26.88 -17.84
C GLU A 438 1.48 25.40 -17.90
N ALA A 439 0.76 24.57 -18.67
CA ALA A 439 1.12 23.17 -18.88
C ALA A 439 2.50 23.05 -19.54
N THR A 440 2.78 23.82 -20.60
CA THR A 440 4.07 23.82 -21.29
C THR A 440 5.21 24.19 -20.34
N ARG A 441 5.03 25.20 -19.49
CA ARG A 441 6.03 25.58 -18.49
C ARG A 441 6.35 24.43 -17.55
N LEU A 442 5.33 23.79 -16.96
CA LEU A 442 5.54 22.72 -15.99
C LEU A 442 6.15 21.47 -16.63
N VAL A 443 5.68 21.05 -17.80
CA VAL A 443 6.22 19.89 -18.51
C VAL A 443 7.66 20.15 -18.98
N SER A 444 8.02 21.39 -19.33
CA SER A 444 9.42 21.74 -19.66
C SER A 444 10.33 21.61 -18.44
N MET A 445 9.88 22.05 -17.27
CA MET A 445 10.61 21.82 -16.01
C MET A 445 10.74 20.33 -15.71
N ALA A 446 9.68 19.55 -15.92
CA ALA A 446 9.69 18.11 -15.75
C ALA A 446 10.72 17.43 -16.69
N LEU A 447 10.79 17.86 -17.94
CA LEU A 447 11.77 17.36 -18.92
C LEU A 447 13.20 17.63 -18.44
N LYS A 448 13.51 18.87 -18.05
CA LYS A 448 14.85 19.24 -17.55
C LYS A 448 15.25 18.39 -16.34
N MET A 449 14.37 18.27 -15.35
CA MET A 449 14.61 17.42 -14.17
C MET A 449 14.81 15.94 -14.55
N ALA A 450 14.02 15.43 -15.50
CA ALA A 450 14.14 14.04 -15.95
C ALA A 450 15.41 13.78 -16.75
N GLU A 451 15.89 14.74 -17.54
CA GLU A 451 17.16 14.68 -18.27
C GLU A 451 18.35 14.71 -17.32
N ASP A 452 18.34 15.61 -16.34
CA ASP A 452 19.38 15.70 -15.31
C ASP A 452 19.49 14.40 -14.49
N LEU A 453 18.35 13.78 -14.19
CA LEU A 453 18.26 12.49 -13.47
C LEU A 453 18.34 11.25 -14.38
N GLN A 454 18.49 11.42 -15.69
CA GLN A 454 18.53 10.34 -16.69
C GLN A 454 17.33 9.36 -16.64
N LEU A 455 16.14 9.87 -16.30
CA LEU A 455 14.91 9.09 -16.17
C LEU A 455 14.26 8.81 -17.54
N LYS A 456 14.76 7.78 -18.27
CA LYS A 456 14.35 7.45 -19.65
C LYS A 456 12.85 7.49 -19.92
N ILE A 457 12.04 6.92 -19.03
CA ILE A 457 10.57 6.85 -19.16
C ILE A 457 9.93 8.23 -19.01
N ASP A 458 10.35 8.98 -17.99
CA ASP A 458 9.81 10.31 -17.70
C ASP A 458 10.27 11.33 -18.78
N ILE A 459 11.48 11.19 -19.34
CA ILE A 459 11.95 11.96 -20.51
C ILE A 459 11.04 11.71 -21.73
N LYS A 460 10.80 10.43 -22.07
CA LYS A 460 9.90 10.05 -23.17
C LYS A 460 8.51 10.66 -22.98
N GLY A 461 7.96 10.54 -21.77
CA GLY A 461 6.66 11.07 -21.41
C GLY A 461 6.55 12.59 -21.47
N ALA A 462 7.58 13.31 -21.02
CA ALA A 462 7.61 14.77 -21.07
C ALA A 462 7.70 15.27 -22.52
N ARG A 463 8.55 14.65 -23.35
CA ARG A 463 8.64 14.97 -24.79
C ARG A 463 7.32 14.75 -25.53
N ALA A 464 6.63 13.64 -25.25
CA ALA A 464 5.31 13.37 -25.83
C ALA A 464 4.27 14.45 -25.46
N ARG A 465 4.27 14.92 -24.21
CA ARG A 465 3.39 15.99 -23.74
C ARG A 465 3.71 17.33 -24.37
N LEU A 466 4.99 17.71 -24.47
CA LEU A 466 5.40 18.95 -25.13
C LEU A 466 5.04 18.96 -26.61
N GLN A 467 5.21 17.83 -27.31
CA GLN A 467 4.78 17.70 -28.71
C GLN A 467 3.27 17.93 -28.88
N GLN A 468 2.45 17.38 -27.98
CA GLN A 468 1.01 17.59 -28.00
C GLN A 468 0.63 19.05 -27.69
N LEU A 469 1.24 19.65 -26.66
CA LEU A 469 1.01 21.03 -26.26
C LEU A 469 1.39 22.03 -27.36
N ASN A 470 2.50 21.80 -28.06
CA ASN A 470 2.90 22.63 -29.20
C ASN A 470 1.86 22.60 -30.32
N ARG A 471 1.28 21.43 -30.62
CA ARG A 471 0.19 21.33 -31.62
C ARG A 471 -1.03 22.13 -31.19
N LEU A 472 -1.48 21.97 -29.95
CA LEU A 472 -2.63 22.70 -29.39
C LEU A 472 -2.42 24.22 -29.38
N LEU A 473 -1.22 24.67 -29.05
CA LEU A 473 -0.86 26.09 -29.06
C LEU A 473 -0.87 26.66 -30.48
N MET A 474 -0.42 25.91 -31.48
CA MET A 474 -0.49 26.32 -32.89
C MET A 474 -1.93 26.39 -33.39
N GLU A 475 -2.76 25.36 -33.11
CA GLU A 475 -4.20 25.35 -33.42
C GLU A 475 -4.92 26.53 -32.76
N ARG A 476 -4.58 26.85 -31.51
CA ARG A 476 -5.12 28.01 -30.80
C ARG A 476 -4.66 29.33 -31.40
N ALA A 477 -3.38 29.49 -31.73
CA ALA A 477 -2.83 30.69 -32.35
C ALA A 477 -3.39 30.95 -33.75
N GLU A 478 -3.71 29.89 -34.50
CA GLU A 478 -4.42 29.96 -35.79
C GLU A 478 -5.87 30.42 -35.61
N THR A 479 -6.50 30.09 -34.48
CA THR A 479 -7.87 30.49 -34.12
C THR A 479 -7.94 31.88 -33.47
N GLU A 480 -6.90 32.28 -32.73
CA GLU A 480 -6.82 33.49 -31.90
C GLU A 480 -5.74 34.47 -32.43
N ARG A 481 -5.87 34.95 -33.67
CA ARG A 481 -5.20 36.21 -34.07
C ARG A 481 -5.84 37.40 -33.34
N ARG A 482 -5.60 37.55 -32.03
CA ARG A 482 -5.66 38.82 -31.26
C ARG A 482 -5.23 38.61 -29.80
N HIS A 483 -4.31 39.48 -29.38
CA HIS A 483 -3.78 39.74 -28.03
C HIS A 483 -2.82 38.71 -27.42
N ARG A 484 -1.52 39.08 -27.43
CA ARG A 484 -0.51 38.59 -26.48
C ARG A 484 -0.32 39.66 -25.41
N ASP A 485 -0.57 39.30 -24.16
CA ASP A 485 0.10 39.91 -23.01
C ASP A 485 0.88 38.81 -22.30
N SER A 486 2.20 38.92 -22.36
CA SER A 486 3.15 38.08 -21.64
C SER A 486 3.36 38.66 -20.24
N ALA A 487 2.76 38.02 -19.23
CA ALA A 487 3.09 38.29 -17.83
C ALA A 487 4.30 37.44 -17.43
N GLU A 488 5.47 38.06 -17.34
CA GLU A 488 6.61 37.52 -16.59
C GLU A 488 6.20 37.31 -15.13
N ARG A 489 6.23 36.06 -14.67
CA ARG A 489 6.16 35.74 -13.24
C ARG A 489 7.21 34.70 -12.89
N ARG A 490 7.93 35.06 -11.81
CA ARG A 490 9.07 34.41 -11.16
C ARG A 490 9.26 32.94 -11.53
N THR A 491 10.38 32.70 -12.19
CA THR A 491 11.07 31.43 -12.31
C THR A 491 11.40 30.93 -10.90
N GLU A 492 10.90 29.75 -10.51
CA GLU A 492 11.60 28.99 -9.47
C GLU A 492 12.94 28.59 -10.07
N GLU A 493 14.02 29.19 -9.56
CA GLU A 493 15.37 28.85 -9.99
C GLU A 493 15.68 27.42 -9.57
N TYR A 494 15.98 26.60 -10.57
CA TYR A 494 16.40 25.24 -10.40
C TYR A 494 17.86 25.20 -9.96
N HIS A 495 18.09 24.86 -8.69
CA HIS A 495 19.39 24.47 -8.17
C HIS A 495 19.37 22.95 -8.09
N GLY A 496 20.13 22.27 -8.94
CA GLY A 496 20.15 20.81 -9.02
C GLY A 496 20.48 20.13 -7.68
N PHE A 497 20.30 18.82 -7.62
CA PHE A 497 20.64 18.05 -6.43
C PHE A 497 22.14 18.21 -6.10
N GLN A 498 22.44 18.67 -4.89
CA GLN A 498 23.81 18.73 -4.39
C GLN A 498 24.20 17.35 -3.84
N GLU A 499 25.16 16.73 -4.48
CA GLU A 499 25.66 15.42 -4.08
C GLU A 499 26.35 15.47 -2.70
N PRO A 500 26.05 14.53 -1.79
CA PRO A 500 26.73 14.47 -0.50
C PRO A 500 28.19 14.03 -0.65
N GLY A 501 29.06 14.66 0.16
CA GLY A 501 30.47 14.29 0.28
C GLY A 501 30.67 12.90 0.88
N CYS A 502 31.87 12.33 0.66
CA CYS A 502 32.23 11.00 1.14
C CYS A 502 32.21 10.89 2.68
N GLU A 503 32.34 12.01 3.39
CA GLU A 503 32.44 12.05 4.84
C GLU A 503 31.14 11.63 5.53
N VAL A 504 30.00 11.74 4.84
CA VAL A 504 28.68 11.41 5.41
C VAL A 504 28.60 9.94 5.77
N LEU A 505 28.90 9.04 4.82
CA LEU A 505 28.87 7.60 5.09
C LEU A 505 29.93 7.21 6.14
N GLN A 506 31.14 7.78 6.06
CA GLN A 506 32.19 7.50 7.04
C GLN A 506 31.75 7.87 8.46
N ALA A 507 31.10 9.02 8.65
CA ALA A 507 30.57 9.42 9.94
C ALA A 507 29.49 8.45 10.45
N LEU A 508 28.63 7.94 9.57
CA LEU A 508 27.60 6.96 9.93
C LEU A 508 28.21 5.61 10.30
N LEU A 509 29.23 5.15 9.58
CA LEU A 509 29.95 3.91 9.88
C LEU A 509 30.65 3.99 11.24
N MET A 510 31.33 5.10 11.55
CA MET A 510 31.93 5.33 12.86
C MET A 510 30.90 5.32 14.00
N GLN A 511 29.68 5.85 13.77
CA GLN A 511 28.60 5.78 14.74
C GLN A 511 28.13 4.34 14.96
N LEU A 512 27.98 3.57 13.87
CA LEU A 512 27.58 2.18 13.93
C LEU A 512 28.60 1.32 14.71
N GLU A 513 29.89 1.49 14.44
CA GLU A 513 30.94 0.76 15.17
C GLU A 513 30.91 1.05 16.66
N ARG A 514 30.70 2.31 17.06
CA ARG A 514 30.57 2.69 18.47
C ARG A 514 29.34 2.08 19.14
N ALA A 515 28.26 1.85 18.41
CA ALA A 515 27.06 1.21 18.95
C ALA A 515 27.15 -0.32 19.01
N MET A 516 28.09 -0.90 18.26
CA MET A 516 28.30 -2.35 18.20
C MET A 516 29.38 -2.87 19.15
N ASN A 517 30.21 -1.97 19.68
CA ASN A 517 31.21 -2.22 20.73
C ASN A 517 30.64 -1.85 22.10
#